data_AF-A0A1M6FI35-F1
#
_entry.id   AF-A0A1M6FI35-F1
#
_cell.length_a   1.000
_cell.length_b   1.000
_cell.length_c   1.000
_cell.angle_alpha   90.00
_cell.angle_beta   90.00
_cell.angle_gamma   90.00
#
_symmetry.space_group_name_H-M   'P 1'
#
loop_
_entity.id
_entity.type
_entity.pdbx_description
1 polymer ?
#
loop_
_entity_poly.entity_id
_entity_poly.type
_entity_poly.pdbx_seq_one_letter_code
_entity_poly.pdbx_strand_id
1 'polypeptide(L)'
;MNMRRITSLTALISFVLLMLTSVVLYIVPAGRVAYWSGYQLWGMSKVEWGNVHINLGVLFLISILLHIYYNWTPIVTYMKNKSKQVRVFTPEFNVSLLVTLVVFWGTLAGIPPMSSVIHLGETISEKANLTYGEPPYGHAELSPLADFAKKVDVELEIALELLQKAGIKLDSPQQPMQEIADANGLSPQAIYLTIKPQVEQSAAETMPEEALGGTGKRTLAQICEMYGLNPAEIIQGLAAKNISAQLDQQMKDIAAANGIDPHTLYAEIYQLQK
;
A
#
# COMPACT_ATOMS: atom_id res chain seq x y z
N MET A 1 40.15 -11.54 -15.75
CA MET A 1 38.91 -11.75 -14.96
C MET A 1 37.90 -12.54 -15.78
N ASN A 2 37.15 -13.48 -15.18
CA ASN A 2 36.20 -14.31 -15.89
C ASN A 2 34.79 -13.68 -15.89
N MET A 3 34.40 -13.07 -17.01
CA MET A 3 33.14 -12.32 -17.12
C MET A 3 31.88 -13.18 -16.92
N ARG A 4 31.93 -14.46 -17.30
CA ARG A 4 30.85 -15.43 -17.02
C ARG A 4 30.60 -15.59 -15.52
N ARG A 5 31.68 -15.75 -14.74
CA ARG A 5 31.56 -15.95 -13.29
C ARG A 5 31.06 -14.70 -12.59
N ILE A 6 31.59 -13.53 -12.99
CA ILE A 6 31.20 -12.25 -12.40
C ILE A 6 29.71 -12.00 -12.64
N THR A 7 29.25 -12.03 -13.88
CA THR A 7 27.83 -11.79 -14.22
C THR A 7 26.89 -12.77 -13.53
N SER A 8 27.25 -14.05 -13.44
CA SER A 8 26.43 -15.06 -12.76
C SER A 8 26.37 -14.83 -11.24
N LEU A 9 27.49 -14.48 -10.60
CA LEU A 9 27.52 -14.17 -9.17
C LEU A 9 26.78 -12.85 -8.87
N THR A 10 26.94 -11.83 -9.72
CA THR A 10 26.19 -10.58 -9.61
C THR A 10 24.69 -10.83 -9.74
N ALA A 11 24.24 -11.64 -10.71
CA ALA A 11 22.84 -12.01 -10.85
C ALA A 11 22.32 -12.74 -9.59
N LEU A 12 23.09 -13.67 -9.02
CA LEU A 12 22.70 -14.38 -7.81
C LEU A 12 22.60 -13.46 -6.59
N ILE A 13 23.61 -12.61 -6.35
CA ILE A 13 23.64 -11.71 -5.18
C ILE A 13 22.52 -10.67 -5.30
N SER A 14 22.35 -10.06 -6.47
CA SER A 14 21.26 -9.09 -6.70
C SER A 14 19.88 -9.74 -6.59
N PHE A 15 19.71 -10.99 -7.03
CA PHE A 15 18.48 -11.75 -6.81
C PHE A 15 18.16 -11.94 -5.32
N VAL A 16 19.13 -12.35 -4.50
CA VAL A 16 18.93 -12.53 -3.05
C VAL A 16 18.53 -11.21 -2.38
N LEU A 17 19.20 -10.11 -2.71
CA LEU A 17 18.86 -8.79 -2.17
C LEU A 17 17.50 -8.29 -2.68
N LEU A 18 17.13 -8.61 -3.93
CA LEU A 18 15.80 -8.34 -4.47
C LEU A 18 14.70 -9.11 -3.75
N MET A 19 14.93 -10.37 -3.41
CA MET A 19 13.97 -11.15 -2.62
C MET A 19 13.77 -10.54 -1.25
N LEU A 20 14.86 -10.14 -0.58
CA LEU A 20 14.78 -9.44 0.71
C LEU A 20 13.97 -8.15 0.61
N THR A 21 14.28 -7.30 -0.36
CA THR A 21 13.55 -6.03 -0.55
C THR A 21 12.10 -6.24 -0.97
N SER A 22 11.80 -7.31 -1.72
CA SER A 22 10.42 -7.69 -2.05
C SER A 22 9.62 -8.05 -0.80
N VAL A 23 10.21 -8.83 0.12
CA VAL A 23 9.58 -9.17 1.41
C VAL A 23 9.37 -7.91 2.25
N VAL A 24 10.35 -7.02 2.30
CA VAL A 24 10.21 -5.73 3.02
C VAL A 24 9.07 -4.91 2.43
N LEU A 25 9.05 -4.67 1.12
CA LEU A 25 8.00 -3.88 0.47
C LEU A 25 6.62 -4.52 0.56
N TYR A 26 6.55 -5.83 0.73
CA TYR A 26 5.33 -6.58 0.95
C TYR A 26 4.71 -6.36 2.35
N ILE A 27 5.53 -6.08 3.37
CA ILE A 27 5.06 -5.88 4.76
C ILE A 27 4.91 -4.40 5.16
N VAL A 28 5.57 -3.48 4.45
CA VAL A 28 5.53 -2.04 4.75
C VAL A 28 4.10 -1.49 4.56
N PRO A 29 3.60 -0.60 5.44
CA PRO A 29 2.26 -0.01 5.33
C PRO A 29 2.02 0.69 3.99
N ALA A 30 0.76 0.99 3.70
CA ALA A 30 0.40 1.73 2.49
C ALA A 30 1.16 3.08 2.41
N GLY A 31 1.47 3.55 1.19
CA GLY A 31 2.25 4.79 1.00
C GLY A 31 1.68 5.97 1.79
N ARG A 32 0.36 6.17 1.73
CA ARG A 32 -0.36 7.20 2.48
C ARG A 32 -0.08 7.19 3.98
N VAL A 33 0.05 6.01 4.58
CA VAL A 33 0.34 5.85 6.02
C VAL A 33 1.83 5.99 6.27
N ALA A 34 2.65 5.36 5.44
CA ALA A 34 4.10 5.37 5.61
C ALA A 34 4.68 6.79 5.57
N TYR A 35 4.19 7.64 4.65
CA TYR A 35 4.62 9.04 4.54
C TYR A 35 4.04 9.90 5.66
N TRP A 36 2.78 9.66 6.03
CA TRP A 36 2.09 10.39 7.08
C TRP A 36 2.70 10.17 8.47
N SER A 37 2.91 8.91 8.85
CA SER A 37 3.41 8.53 10.17
C SER A 37 4.93 8.64 10.29
N GLY A 38 5.65 8.89 9.18
CA GLY A 38 7.11 8.80 9.14
C GLY A 38 7.63 7.37 9.37
N TYR A 39 6.94 6.36 8.84
CA TYR A 39 7.31 4.95 9.04
C TYR A 39 8.72 4.65 8.53
N GLN A 40 9.51 4.00 9.38
CA GLN A 40 10.83 3.49 9.04
C GLN A 40 10.98 2.03 9.43
N LEU A 41 11.69 1.27 8.60
CA LEU A 41 12.14 -0.08 8.89
C LEU A 41 13.65 -0.16 8.74
N TRP A 42 14.35 -0.56 9.80
CA TRP A 42 15.81 -0.60 9.87
C TRP A 42 16.48 0.74 9.48
N GLY A 43 15.87 1.85 9.93
CA GLY A 43 16.38 3.20 9.68
C GLY A 43 16.17 3.72 8.26
N MET A 44 15.46 2.97 7.41
CA MET A 44 15.07 3.41 6.06
C MET A 44 13.56 3.59 5.96
N SER A 45 13.16 4.68 5.32
CA SER A 45 11.79 4.97 4.92
C SER A 45 11.30 4.03 3.82
N LYS A 46 9.98 4.02 3.58
CA LYS A 46 9.38 3.29 2.45
C LYS A 46 9.98 3.72 1.10
N VAL A 47 10.29 5.02 0.94
CA VAL A 47 10.87 5.57 -0.28
C VAL A 47 12.27 4.99 -0.51
N GLU A 48 13.10 4.97 0.52
CA GLU A 48 14.46 4.43 0.43
C GLU A 48 14.47 2.94 0.12
N TRP A 49 13.63 2.15 0.78
CA TRP A 49 13.44 0.73 0.46
C TRP A 49 13.01 0.52 -1.00
N GLY A 50 12.09 1.36 -1.49
CA GLY A 50 11.67 1.37 -2.89
C GLY A 50 12.83 1.68 -3.84
N ASN A 51 13.62 2.72 -3.53
CA ASN A 51 14.77 3.13 -4.33
C ASN A 51 15.84 2.03 -4.40
N VAL A 52 16.13 1.36 -3.29
CA VAL A 52 17.06 0.22 -3.25
C VAL A 52 16.52 -0.94 -4.09
N HIS A 53 15.24 -1.29 -3.95
CA HIS A 53 14.61 -2.36 -4.74
C HIS A 53 14.69 -2.10 -6.25
N ILE A 54 14.34 -0.88 -6.69
CA ILE A 54 14.38 -0.50 -8.11
C ILE A 54 15.80 -0.61 -8.68
N ASN A 55 16.80 -0.05 -7.98
CA ASN A 55 18.19 -0.09 -8.45
C ASN A 55 18.75 -1.51 -8.48
N LEU A 56 18.46 -2.34 -7.47
CA LEU A 56 18.80 -3.76 -7.48
C LEU A 56 18.07 -4.51 -8.62
N GLY A 57 16.83 -4.11 -8.93
CA GLY A 57 16.02 -4.64 -10.02
C GLY A 57 16.67 -4.42 -11.38
N VAL A 58 17.11 -3.18 -11.63
CA VAL A 58 17.85 -2.82 -12.83
C VAL A 58 19.17 -3.60 -12.93
N LEU A 59 19.93 -3.68 -11.83
CA LEU A 59 21.17 -4.46 -11.79
C LEU A 59 20.93 -5.94 -12.10
N PHE A 60 19.92 -6.56 -11.50
CA PHE A 60 19.55 -7.94 -11.75
C PHE A 60 19.13 -8.15 -13.20
N LEU A 61 18.32 -7.25 -13.76
CA LEU A 61 17.85 -7.34 -15.14
C LEU A 61 19.02 -7.31 -16.13
N ILE A 62 19.95 -6.37 -15.97
CA ILE A 62 21.16 -6.32 -16.81
C ILE A 62 22.00 -7.58 -16.61
N SER A 63 22.18 -8.01 -15.36
CA SER A 63 23.01 -9.16 -15.02
C SER A 63 22.43 -10.47 -15.56
N ILE A 64 21.10 -10.67 -15.53
CA ILE A 64 20.46 -11.88 -16.04
C ILE A 64 20.48 -11.93 -17.57
N LEU A 65 20.35 -10.79 -18.26
CA LEU A 65 20.53 -10.71 -19.71
C LEU A 65 21.95 -11.10 -20.12
N LEU A 66 22.96 -10.56 -19.42
CA LEU A 66 24.36 -10.92 -19.65
C LEU A 66 24.64 -12.38 -19.28
N HIS A 67 24.03 -12.88 -18.20
CA HIS A 67 24.12 -14.28 -17.79
C HIS A 67 23.58 -15.21 -18.90
N ILE A 68 22.42 -14.88 -19.48
CA ILE A 68 21.84 -15.64 -20.60
C ILE A 68 22.76 -15.59 -21.82
N TYR A 69 23.26 -14.40 -22.18
CA TYR A 69 24.17 -14.23 -23.31
C TYR A 69 25.45 -15.07 -23.15
N TYR A 70 26.12 -14.97 -22.00
CA TYR A 70 27.38 -15.68 -21.78
C TYR A 70 27.20 -17.19 -21.54
N ASN A 71 26.02 -17.62 -21.11
CA ASN A 71 25.66 -19.03 -20.86
C ASN A 71 24.65 -19.59 -21.86
N TRP A 72 24.61 -19.02 -23.08
CA TRP A 72 23.68 -19.44 -24.13
C TRP A 72 23.79 -20.93 -24.47
N THR A 73 25.02 -21.46 -24.58
CA THR A 73 25.25 -22.87 -24.91
C THR A 73 24.67 -23.82 -23.85
N PRO A 74 24.93 -23.63 -22.54
CA PRO A 74 24.21 -24.34 -21.48
C PRO A 74 22.68 -24.25 -21.58
N ILE A 75 22.13 -23.04 -21.79
CA ILE A 75 20.67 -22.83 -21.85
C ILE A 75 20.04 -23.62 -22.99
N VAL A 76 20.58 -23.50 -24.20
CA VAL A 76 20.07 -24.24 -25.37
C VAL A 76 20.22 -25.76 -25.19
N THR A 77 21.17 -26.21 -24.37
CA THR A 77 21.34 -27.65 -24.08
C THR A 77 20.14 -28.22 -23.31
N TYR A 78 19.50 -27.45 -22.44
CA TYR A 78 18.26 -27.87 -21.78
C TYR A 78 17.09 -28.07 -22.76
N MET A 79 17.16 -27.45 -23.94
CA MET A 79 16.15 -27.58 -25.00
C MET A 79 16.51 -28.68 -26.01
N LYS A 80 17.64 -29.38 -25.86
CA LYS A 80 18.05 -30.44 -26.78
C LYS A 80 17.49 -31.80 -26.35
N ASN A 81 16.97 -32.54 -27.32
CA ASN A 81 16.57 -33.94 -27.10
C ASN A 81 17.79 -34.90 -27.05
N LYS A 82 17.56 -36.19 -26.78
CA LYS A 82 18.61 -37.24 -26.80
C LYS A 82 19.38 -37.30 -28.13
N SER A 83 18.79 -36.82 -29.22
CA SER A 83 19.38 -36.73 -30.56
C SER A 83 20.08 -35.39 -30.85
N LYS A 84 20.31 -34.54 -29.83
CA LYS A 84 20.96 -33.22 -29.89
C LYS A 84 20.25 -32.16 -30.75
N GLN A 85 18.99 -32.38 -31.13
CA GLN A 85 18.17 -31.41 -31.84
C GLN A 85 17.45 -30.49 -30.85
N VAL A 86 17.41 -29.19 -31.13
CA VAL A 86 16.67 -28.21 -30.33
C VAL A 86 15.17 -28.42 -30.57
N ARG A 87 14.43 -28.71 -29.50
CA ARG A 87 12.97 -28.83 -29.52
C ARG A 87 12.44 -27.89 -28.43
N VAL A 88 11.64 -26.90 -28.83
CA VAL A 88 11.09 -25.91 -27.89
C VAL A 88 9.99 -26.54 -27.02
N PHE A 89 9.07 -27.29 -27.62
CA PHE A 89 8.00 -27.98 -26.91
C PHE A 89 8.45 -29.36 -26.43
N THR A 90 9.27 -29.39 -25.38
CA THR A 90 9.55 -30.61 -24.61
C THR A 90 8.52 -30.77 -23.49
N PRO A 91 8.36 -31.98 -22.91
CA PRO A 91 7.53 -32.16 -21.71
C PRO A 91 7.89 -31.18 -20.59
N GLU A 92 9.18 -30.93 -20.36
CA GLU A 92 9.68 -30.00 -19.33
C GLU A 92 9.29 -28.55 -19.62
N PHE A 93 9.42 -28.10 -20.87
CA PHE A 93 8.94 -26.78 -21.28
C PHE A 93 7.42 -26.67 -21.10
N ASN A 94 6.65 -27.67 -21.55
CA ASN A 94 5.19 -27.66 -21.46
C ASN A 94 4.72 -27.62 -20.00
N VAL A 95 5.36 -28.39 -19.10
CA VAL A 95 5.08 -28.34 -17.66
C VAL A 95 5.42 -26.96 -17.09
N SER A 96 6.58 -26.40 -17.44
CA SER A 96 7.00 -25.09 -16.94
C SER A 96 6.05 -23.97 -17.41
N LEU A 97 5.63 -24.03 -18.67
CA LEU A 97 4.65 -23.11 -19.26
C LEU A 97 3.28 -23.27 -18.58
N LEU A 98 2.81 -24.52 -18.40
CA LEU A 98 1.53 -24.79 -17.75
C LEU A 98 1.51 -24.25 -16.32
N VAL A 99 2.55 -24.51 -15.52
CA VAL A 99 2.65 -23.98 -14.14
C VAL A 99 2.61 -22.45 -14.14
N THR A 100 3.36 -21.81 -15.04
CA THR A 100 3.37 -20.34 -15.16
C THR A 100 1.99 -19.79 -15.53
N LEU A 101 1.30 -20.42 -16.48
CA LEU A 101 -0.04 -20.03 -16.91
C LEU A 101 -1.09 -20.26 -15.81
N VAL A 102 -1.00 -21.35 -15.05
CA VAL A 102 -1.88 -21.64 -13.91
C VAL A 102 -1.73 -20.56 -12.84
N VAL A 103 -0.50 -20.18 -12.49
CA VAL A 103 -0.28 -19.09 -11.52
C VAL A 103 -0.81 -17.76 -12.07
N PHE A 104 -0.50 -17.43 -13.32
CA PHE A 104 -0.94 -16.18 -13.95
C PHE A 104 -2.48 -16.06 -13.99
N TRP A 105 -3.15 -17.02 -14.62
CA TRP A 105 -4.61 -17.01 -14.76
C TRP A 105 -5.33 -17.23 -13.44
N GLY A 106 -4.80 -18.07 -12.55
CA GLY A 106 -5.35 -18.25 -11.22
C GLY A 106 -5.22 -17.01 -10.34
N THR A 107 -4.17 -16.20 -10.53
CA THR A 107 -4.07 -14.87 -9.89
C THR A 107 -5.16 -13.93 -10.40
N LEU A 108 -5.33 -13.83 -11.73
CA LEU A 108 -6.37 -12.98 -12.33
C LEU A 108 -7.79 -13.41 -11.94
N ALA A 109 -8.01 -14.72 -11.75
CA ALA A 109 -9.30 -15.28 -11.35
C ALA A 109 -9.52 -15.26 -9.83
N GLY A 110 -8.55 -14.80 -9.01
CA GLY A 110 -8.67 -14.77 -7.56
C GLY A 110 -8.72 -16.15 -6.89
N ILE A 111 -8.14 -17.18 -7.51
CA ILE A 111 -8.21 -18.57 -7.05
C ILE A 111 -7.07 -18.86 -6.04
N PRO A 112 -7.33 -19.56 -4.91
CA PRO A 112 -6.29 -20.02 -4.00
C PRO A 112 -5.30 -20.99 -4.69
N PRO A 113 -4.00 -21.00 -4.31
CA PRO A 113 -3.38 -20.21 -3.24
C PRO A 113 -2.98 -18.77 -3.64
N MET A 114 -3.14 -18.37 -4.92
CA MET A 114 -2.69 -17.06 -5.41
C MET A 114 -3.41 -15.91 -4.71
N SER A 115 -4.72 -16.01 -4.54
CA SER A 115 -5.49 -15.02 -3.76
C SER A 115 -5.11 -15.01 -2.29
N SER A 116 -4.78 -16.16 -1.70
CA SER A 116 -4.35 -16.25 -0.30
C SER A 116 -3.06 -15.46 -0.04
N VAL A 117 -2.11 -15.46 -0.99
CA VAL A 117 -0.93 -14.60 -0.92
C VAL A 117 -1.37 -13.13 -0.92
N ILE A 118 -2.18 -12.70 -1.88
CA ILE A 118 -2.64 -11.31 -1.96
C ILE A 118 -3.33 -10.87 -0.65
N HIS A 119 -4.27 -11.65 -0.14
CA HIS A 119 -5.00 -11.34 1.10
C HIS A 119 -4.11 -11.28 2.34
N LEU A 120 -3.06 -12.09 2.41
CA LEU A 120 -2.08 -12.00 3.48
C LEU A 120 -1.37 -10.63 3.46
N GLY A 121 -0.94 -10.18 2.28
CA GLY A 121 -0.33 -8.86 2.11
C GLY A 121 -1.29 -7.72 2.47
N GLU A 122 -2.55 -7.82 2.05
CA GLU A 122 -3.60 -6.87 2.41
C GLU A 122 -3.84 -6.81 3.93
N THR A 123 -3.88 -7.97 4.60
CA THR A 123 -4.08 -8.06 6.05
C THR A 123 -2.91 -7.45 6.83
N ILE A 124 -1.68 -7.74 6.41
CA ILE A 124 -0.46 -7.14 7.02
C ILE A 124 -0.48 -5.63 6.83
N SER A 125 -0.76 -5.16 5.61
CA SER A 125 -0.82 -3.75 5.28
C SER A 125 -1.92 -3.04 6.09
N GLU A 126 -3.12 -3.61 6.21
CA GLU A 126 -4.21 -2.98 6.93
C GLU A 126 -3.96 -2.94 8.43
N LYS A 127 -3.41 -4.00 9.01
CA LYS A 127 -2.99 -3.99 10.42
C LYS A 127 -1.96 -2.90 10.69
N ALA A 128 -0.99 -2.73 9.79
CA ALA A 128 -0.02 -1.64 9.88
C ALA A 128 -0.71 -0.27 9.73
N ASN A 129 -1.64 -0.11 8.78
CA ASN A 129 -2.38 1.15 8.58
C ASN A 129 -3.12 1.58 9.86
N LEU A 130 -3.83 0.64 10.50
CA LEU A 130 -4.55 0.90 11.76
C LEU A 130 -3.60 1.23 12.92
N THR A 131 -2.44 0.57 12.97
CA THR A 131 -1.46 0.78 14.05
C THR A 131 -0.77 2.14 13.95
N TYR A 132 -0.37 2.56 12.75
CA TYR A 132 0.39 3.80 12.54
C TYR A 132 -0.51 5.03 12.31
N GLY A 133 -1.80 4.82 12.03
CA GLY A 133 -2.78 5.88 11.83
C GLY A 133 -2.78 6.42 10.40
N GLU A 134 -3.96 6.81 9.93
CA GLU A 134 -4.15 7.33 8.59
C GLU A 134 -4.13 8.86 8.56
N PRO A 135 -3.72 9.46 7.42
CA PRO A 135 -3.90 10.90 7.23
C PRO A 135 -5.40 11.24 7.15
N PRO A 136 -5.79 12.46 7.56
CA PRO A 136 -7.19 12.90 7.53
C PRO A 136 -7.79 12.95 6.11
N TYR A 137 -6.94 13.02 5.09
CA TYR A 137 -7.33 12.91 3.68
C TYR A 137 -6.12 12.46 2.84
N GLY A 138 -6.34 12.13 1.57
CA GLY A 138 -5.28 11.68 0.67
C GLY A 138 -4.19 12.72 0.46
N HIS A 139 -2.91 12.30 0.56
CA HIS A 139 -1.74 13.16 0.37
C HIS A 139 -1.70 14.39 1.30
N ALA A 140 -2.20 14.25 2.52
CA ALA A 140 -2.17 15.32 3.51
C ALA A 140 -0.74 15.79 3.83
N GLU A 141 0.25 14.89 3.75
CA GLU A 141 1.66 15.20 3.91
C GLU A 141 2.19 16.19 2.87
N LEU A 142 1.61 16.23 1.67
CA LEU A 142 2.02 17.13 0.60
C LEU A 142 1.27 18.47 0.63
N SER A 143 0.26 18.61 1.49
CA SER A 143 -0.52 19.84 1.57
C SER A 143 0.26 20.95 2.27
N PRO A 144 0.19 22.20 1.80
CA PRO A 144 0.62 23.37 2.56
C PRO A 144 -0.04 23.40 3.94
N LEU A 145 0.68 23.84 4.98
CA LEU A 145 0.15 23.95 6.34
C LEU A 145 -1.17 24.74 6.39
N ALA A 146 -1.26 25.85 5.65
CA ALA A 146 -2.47 26.68 5.59
C ALA A 146 -3.69 25.94 5.02
N ASP A 147 -3.49 25.20 3.93
CA ASP A 147 -4.57 24.41 3.31
C ASP A 147 -4.96 23.21 4.19
N PHE A 148 -3.97 22.59 4.83
CA PHE A 148 -4.18 21.50 5.77
C PHE A 148 -5.03 21.99 6.95
N ALA A 149 -4.64 23.09 7.61
CA ALA A 149 -5.34 23.66 8.76
C ALA A 149 -6.81 23.94 8.42
N LYS A 150 -7.08 24.54 7.25
CA LYS A 150 -8.43 24.77 6.75
C LYS A 150 -9.24 23.48 6.57
N LYS A 151 -8.63 22.41 6.05
CA LYS A 151 -9.31 21.12 5.83
C LYS A 151 -9.61 20.36 7.11
N VAL A 152 -8.81 20.55 8.15
CA VAL A 152 -9.03 19.94 9.47
C VAL A 152 -9.77 20.85 10.44
N ASP A 153 -10.34 21.96 9.95
CA ASP A 153 -11.09 22.96 10.71
C ASP A 153 -10.31 23.56 11.90
N VAL A 154 -9.02 23.86 11.66
CA VAL A 154 -8.15 24.55 12.61
C VAL A 154 -7.82 25.94 12.09
N GLU A 155 -8.03 26.96 12.90
CA GLU A 155 -7.65 28.34 12.58
C GLU A 155 -6.12 28.46 12.41
N LEU A 156 -5.68 29.06 11.30
CA LEU A 156 -4.27 29.07 10.92
C LEU A 156 -3.40 29.77 11.97
N GLU A 157 -3.87 30.88 12.50
CA GLU A 157 -3.22 31.67 13.53
C GLU A 157 -2.98 30.83 14.79
N ILE A 158 -3.99 30.06 15.23
CA ILE A 158 -3.87 29.14 16.37
C ILE A 158 -2.88 28.02 16.07
N ALA A 159 -2.93 27.43 14.87
CA ALA A 159 -1.99 26.39 14.47
C ALA A 159 -0.54 26.89 14.52
N LEU A 160 -0.27 28.10 14.01
CA LEU A 160 1.07 28.72 14.03
C LEU A 160 1.56 28.97 15.46
N GLU A 161 0.70 29.47 16.35
CA GLU A 161 1.03 29.66 17.77
C GLU A 161 1.37 28.33 18.47
N LEU A 162 0.58 27.28 18.22
CA LEU A 162 0.81 25.96 18.80
C LEU A 162 2.14 25.34 18.31
N LEU A 163 2.42 25.44 17.02
CA LEU A 163 3.67 24.94 16.43
C LEU A 163 4.88 25.71 16.96
N GLN A 164 4.78 27.04 17.05
CA GLN A 164 5.84 27.87 17.61
C GLN A 164 6.10 27.53 19.09
N LYS A 165 5.03 27.34 19.88
CA LYS A 165 5.13 26.93 21.28
C LYS A 165 5.74 25.53 21.45
N ALA A 166 5.51 24.63 20.50
CA ALA A 166 6.13 23.31 20.44
C ALA A 166 7.58 23.33 19.93
N GLY A 167 8.11 24.51 19.54
CA GLY A 167 9.47 24.67 19.03
C GLY A 167 9.67 24.18 17.60
N ILE A 168 8.57 23.99 16.85
CA ILE A 168 8.61 23.56 15.45
C ILE A 168 8.93 24.77 14.57
N LYS A 169 10.00 24.65 13.79
CA LYS A 169 10.44 25.69 12.85
C LYS A 169 9.66 25.58 11.56
N LEU A 170 9.10 26.69 11.09
CA LEU A 170 8.42 26.79 9.81
C LEU A 170 8.84 28.09 9.12
N ASP A 171 9.11 28.02 7.82
CA ASP A 171 9.53 29.20 7.05
C ASP A 171 8.31 29.98 6.55
N SER A 172 7.25 29.26 6.19
CA SER A 172 6.02 29.83 5.63
C SER A 172 4.82 28.90 5.85
N PRO A 173 3.60 29.44 6.04
CA PRO A 173 2.37 28.65 6.05
C PRO A 173 2.06 27.92 4.73
N GLN A 174 2.73 28.29 3.64
CA GLN A 174 2.61 27.64 2.33
C GLN A 174 3.53 26.42 2.18
N GLN A 175 4.42 26.20 3.14
CA GLN A 175 5.33 25.06 3.13
C GLN A 175 4.55 23.75 3.33
N PRO A 176 4.83 22.69 2.54
CA PRO A 176 4.21 21.39 2.72
C PRO A 176 4.47 20.78 4.10
N MET A 177 3.47 20.09 4.66
CA MET A 177 3.59 19.41 5.96
C MET A 177 4.80 18.47 6.04
N GLN A 178 5.11 17.76 4.96
CA GLN A 178 6.26 16.86 4.87
C GLN A 178 7.59 17.61 4.98
N GLU A 179 7.75 18.76 4.30
CA GLU A 179 8.98 19.53 4.37
C GLU A 179 9.20 20.13 5.76
N ILE A 180 8.12 20.61 6.41
CA ILE A 180 8.17 21.07 7.80
C ILE A 180 8.58 19.90 8.72
N ALA A 181 8.02 18.72 8.50
CA ALA A 181 8.33 17.53 9.29
C ALA A 181 9.81 17.14 9.17
N ASP A 182 10.30 17.04 7.94
CA ASP A 182 11.69 16.70 7.64
C ASP A 182 12.69 17.71 8.24
N ALA A 183 12.40 19.01 8.12
CA ALA A 183 13.23 20.08 8.67
C ALA A 183 13.33 20.05 10.21
N ASN A 184 12.36 19.43 10.88
CA ASN A 184 12.28 19.32 12.33
C ASN A 184 12.57 17.91 12.86
N GLY A 185 12.86 16.94 11.98
CA GLY A 185 13.03 15.53 12.37
C GLY A 185 11.77 14.90 12.96
N LEU A 186 10.60 15.35 12.50
CA LEU A 186 9.28 14.89 12.93
C LEU A 186 8.57 14.17 11.77
N SER A 187 7.38 13.61 12.05
CA SER A 187 6.45 13.15 11.02
C SER A 187 5.34 14.17 10.77
N PRO A 188 4.72 14.20 9.57
CA PRO A 188 3.53 15.01 9.31
C PRO A 188 2.41 14.77 10.34
N GLN A 189 2.25 13.52 10.77
CA GLN A 189 1.33 13.16 11.84
C GLN A 189 1.66 13.85 13.17
N ALA A 190 2.92 13.95 13.55
CA ALA A 190 3.31 14.63 14.79
C ALA A 190 2.98 16.14 14.75
N ILE A 191 3.13 16.78 13.58
CA ILE A 191 2.71 18.17 13.37
C ILE A 191 1.19 18.27 13.54
N TYR A 192 0.42 17.38 12.92
CA TYR A 192 -1.03 17.36 13.08
C TYR A 192 -1.47 17.19 14.53
N LEU A 193 -0.88 16.24 15.27
CA LEU A 193 -1.18 16.03 16.68
C LEU A 193 -0.81 17.21 17.58
N THR A 194 0.08 18.09 17.13
CA THR A 194 0.44 19.32 17.84
C THR A 194 -0.61 20.41 17.66
N ILE A 195 -1.22 20.50 16.47
CA ILE A 195 -2.23 21.54 16.15
C ILE A 195 -3.67 21.08 16.40
N LYS A 196 -3.93 19.78 16.35
CA LYS A 196 -5.22 19.22 16.78
C LYS A 196 -5.25 19.34 18.31
N PRO A 197 -6.22 20.06 18.91
CA PRO A 197 -6.38 20.01 20.35
C PRO A 197 -6.49 18.55 20.80
N GLN A 198 -6.02 18.23 22.00
CA GLN A 198 -6.19 16.91 22.62
C GLN A 198 -7.69 16.64 22.84
N VAL A 199 -8.42 16.36 21.76
CA VAL A 199 -9.74 15.77 21.81
C VAL A 199 -9.48 14.32 22.19
N GLU A 200 -9.87 14.01 23.42
CA GLU A 200 -9.72 12.73 24.08
C GLU A 200 -10.01 11.56 23.12
N GLN A 201 -9.16 10.54 23.22
CA GLN A 201 -9.20 9.23 22.58
C GLN A 201 -10.49 8.40 22.82
N SER A 202 -11.65 9.00 23.07
CA SER A 202 -12.87 8.26 23.49
C SER A 202 -14.19 8.65 22.84
N ALA A 203 -14.26 9.68 22.00
CA ALA A 203 -15.42 9.85 21.13
C ALA A 203 -15.17 9.06 19.85
N ALA A 204 -16.06 8.12 19.51
CA ALA A 204 -16.10 7.53 18.17
C ALA A 204 -15.94 8.67 17.16
N GLU A 205 -14.86 8.65 16.35
CA GLU A 205 -14.64 9.70 15.36
C GLU A 205 -15.89 9.73 14.48
N THR A 206 -16.59 10.87 14.44
CA THR A 206 -17.74 11.02 13.55
C THR A 206 -17.29 10.68 12.14
N MET A 207 -18.01 9.76 11.49
CA MET A 207 -17.73 9.34 10.12
C MET A 207 -17.60 10.60 9.24
N PRO A 208 -16.44 10.83 8.59
CA PRO A 208 -16.26 12.00 7.75
C PRO A 208 -17.16 11.90 6.51
N GLU A 209 -17.58 13.04 5.96
CA GLU A 209 -18.41 13.09 4.75
C GLU A 209 -17.68 12.49 3.53
N GLU A 210 -16.37 12.68 3.45
CA GLU A 210 -15.51 12.06 2.43
C GLU A 210 -14.84 10.79 2.96
N ALA A 211 -14.83 9.75 2.12
CA ALA A 211 -14.19 8.48 2.46
C ALA A 211 -12.67 8.64 2.60
N LEU A 212 -12.12 8.18 3.74
CA LEU A 212 -10.68 8.13 3.94
C LEU A 212 -10.01 7.16 2.94
N GLY A 213 -8.75 7.45 2.60
CA GLY A 213 -7.98 6.56 1.74
C GLY A 213 -7.88 5.15 2.34
N GLY A 214 -8.21 4.12 1.56
CA GLY A 214 -8.19 2.73 2.04
C GLY A 214 -9.55 2.19 2.48
N THR A 215 -10.58 3.04 2.61
CA THR A 215 -11.96 2.64 2.95
C THR A 215 -12.48 1.48 2.08
N GLY A 216 -12.19 1.49 0.78
CA GLY A 216 -12.59 0.43 -0.14
C GLY A 216 -12.09 -0.97 0.24
N LYS A 217 -10.96 -1.08 0.96
CA LYS A 217 -10.36 -2.36 1.39
C LYS A 217 -10.85 -2.82 2.76
N ARG A 218 -11.57 -1.98 3.50
CA ARG A 218 -12.14 -2.32 4.80
C ARG A 218 -13.43 -3.10 4.62
N THR A 219 -13.70 -4.00 5.55
CA THR A 219 -15.00 -4.66 5.62
C THR A 219 -16.05 -3.72 6.17
N LEU A 220 -17.32 -3.99 5.87
CA LEU A 220 -18.43 -3.23 6.44
C LEU A 220 -18.41 -3.27 7.99
N ALA A 221 -18.03 -4.41 8.58
CA ALA A 221 -17.83 -4.54 10.03
C ALA A 221 -16.77 -3.57 10.57
N GLN A 222 -15.62 -3.47 9.90
CA GLN A 222 -14.54 -2.56 10.30
C GLN A 222 -14.96 -1.10 10.22
N ILE A 223 -15.75 -0.73 9.21
CA ILE A 223 -16.30 0.63 9.09
C ILE A 223 -17.29 0.92 10.22
N CYS A 224 -18.17 -0.03 10.55
CA CYS A 224 -19.10 0.13 11.66
C CYS A 224 -18.37 0.25 13.00
N GLU A 225 -17.34 -0.57 13.24
CA GLU A 225 -16.52 -0.49 14.46
C GLU A 225 -15.76 0.84 14.55
N MET A 226 -15.16 1.30 13.45
CA MET A 226 -14.36 2.53 13.40
C MET A 226 -15.18 3.78 13.76
N TYR A 227 -16.43 3.85 13.29
CA TYR A 227 -17.28 5.02 13.47
C TYR A 227 -18.42 4.80 14.49
N GLY A 228 -18.41 3.67 15.20
CA GLY A 228 -19.44 3.33 16.20
C GLY A 228 -20.85 3.15 15.63
N LEU A 229 -20.98 2.71 14.38
CA LEU A 229 -22.28 2.49 13.71
C LEU A 229 -22.89 1.15 14.13
N ASN A 230 -24.21 1.08 14.23
CA ASN A 230 -24.93 -0.17 14.49
C ASN A 230 -24.94 -1.05 13.21
N PRO A 231 -24.26 -2.22 13.18
CA PRO A 231 -24.15 -3.02 11.96
C PRO A 231 -25.50 -3.50 11.40
N ALA A 232 -26.47 -3.76 12.28
CA ALA A 232 -27.80 -4.22 11.88
C ALA A 232 -28.60 -3.11 11.18
N GLU A 233 -28.53 -1.88 11.71
CA GLU A 233 -29.21 -0.72 11.13
C GLU A 233 -28.62 -0.34 9.77
N ILE A 234 -27.29 -0.40 9.63
CA ILE A 234 -26.63 -0.12 8.35
C ILE A 234 -27.02 -1.16 7.29
N ILE A 235 -27.01 -2.46 7.62
CA ILE A 235 -27.45 -3.50 6.67
C ILE A 235 -28.91 -3.29 6.27
N GLN A 236 -29.78 -3.00 7.23
CA GLN A 236 -31.20 -2.77 6.95
C GLN A 236 -31.42 -1.53 6.07
N GLY A 237 -30.70 -0.43 6.36
CA GLY A 237 -30.77 0.80 5.58
C GLY A 237 -30.23 0.64 4.15
N LEU A 238 -29.13 -0.10 3.97
CA LEU A 238 -28.60 -0.46 2.66
C LEU A 238 -29.58 -1.35 1.88
N ALA A 239 -30.18 -2.35 2.55
CA ALA A 239 -31.19 -3.21 1.93
C ALA A 239 -32.43 -2.42 1.47
N ALA A 240 -32.87 -1.41 2.24
CA ALA A 240 -33.95 -0.52 1.85
C ALA A 240 -33.63 0.31 0.60
N LYS A 241 -32.34 0.54 0.32
CA LYS A 241 -31.83 1.20 -0.89
C LYS A 241 -31.48 0.21 -2.02
N ASN A 242 -31.89 -1.06 -1.90
CA ASN A 242 -31.58 -2.16 -2.83
C ASN A 242 -30.09 -2.49 -2.94
N ILE A 243 -29.30 -2.22 -1.89
CA ILE A 243 -27.89 -2.57 -1.80
C ILE A 243 -27.75 -3.81 -0.92
N SER A 244 -27.30 -4.92 -1.50
CA SER A 244 -27.00 -6.15 -0.77
C SER A 244 -25.59 -6.10 -0.20
N ALA A 245 -25.46 -6.22 1.12
CA ALA A 245 -24.17 -6.15 1.81
C ALA A 245 -24.09 -7.15 2.98
N GLN A 246 -22.89 -7.69 3.21
CA GLN A 246 -22.56 -8.51 4.38
C GLN A 246 -21.40 -7.87 5.17
N LEU A 247 -21.36 -8.12 6.48
CA LEU A 247 -20.39 -7.49 7.40
C LEU A 247 -18.93 -7.83 7.10
N ASP A 248 -18.66 -9.01 6.55
CA ASP A 248 -17.33 -9.51 6.23
C ASP A 248 -16.86 -9.11 4.82
N GLN A 249 -17.74 -8.56 3.98
CA GLN A 249 -17.39 -8.11 2.64
C GLN A 249 -16.66 -6.75 2.67
N GLN A 250 -15.65 -6.59 1.81
CA GLN A 250 -14.98 -5.31 1.64
C GLN A 250 -15.90 -4.31 0.94
N MET A 251 -15.79 -3.03 1.29
CA MET A 251 -16.58 -1.95 0.70
C MET A 251 -16.51 -1.92 -0.84
N LYS A 252 -15.32 -2.16 -1.42
CA LYS A 252 -15.14 -2.23 -2.88
C LYS A 252 -15.90 -3.40 -3.52
N ASP A 253 -15.98 -4.54 -2.81
CA ASP A 253 -16.61 -5.76 -3.31
C ASP A 253 -18.14 -5.64 -3.23
N ILE A 254 -18.65 -5.02 -2.16
CA ILE A 254 -20.07 -4.64 -2.02
C ILE A 254 -20.46 -3.70 -3.17
N ALA A 255 -19.67 -2.64 -3.40
CA ALA A 255 -19.96 -1.68 -4.47
C ALA A 255 -19.97 -2.35 -5.85
N ALA A 256 -18.96 -3.17 -6.15
CA ALA A 256 -18.88 -3.92 -7.41
C ALA A 256 -20.05 -4.90 -7.60
N ALA A 257 -20.43 -5.64 -6.54
CA ALA A 257 -21.55 -6.58 -6.60
C ALA A 257 -22.91 -5.90 -6.85
N ASN A 258 -23.05 -4.64 -6.42
CA ASN A 258 -24.26 -3.84 -6.62
C ASN A 258 -24.17 -2.88 -7.82
N GLY A 259 -23.06 -2.90 -8.58
CA GLY A 259 -22.88 -2.06 -9.77
C GLY A 259 -22.79 -0.55 -9.48
N ILE A 260 -22.38 -0.16 -8.27
CA ILE A 260 -22.24 1.24 -7.84
C ILE A 260 -20.78 1.59 -7.57
N ASP A 261 -20.49 2.89 -7.52
CA ASP A 261 -19.15 3.37 -7.14
C ASP A 261 -18.93 3.23 -5.62
N PRO A 262 -17.72 2.84 -5.16
CA PRO A 262 -17.42 2.73 -3.73
C PRO A 262 -17.65 4.03 -2.93
N HIS A 263 -17.47 5.20 -3.54
CA HIS A 263 -17.76 6.48 -2.90
C HIS A 263 -19.28 6.69 -2.73
N THR A 264 -20.08 6.21 -3.68
CA THR A 264 -21.55 6.20 -3.54
C THR A 264 -21.96 5.33 -2.37
N LEU A 265 -21.44 4.09 -2.27
CA LEU A 265 -21.73 3.21 -1.14
C LEU A 265 -21.38 3.87 0.21
N TYR A 266 -20.22 4.53 0.30
CA TYR A 266 -19.81 5.24 1.51
C TYR A 266 -20.77 6.40 1.84
N ALA A 267 -21.15 7.20 0.85
CA ALA A 267 -22.11 8.30 1.03
C ALA A 267 -23.48 7.80 1.50
N GLU A 268 -23.93 6.64 1.01
CA GLU A 268 -25.18 6.02 1.47
C GLU A 268 -25.12 5.62 2.95
N ILE A 269 -23.99 5.05 3.41
CA ILE A 269 -23.76 4.73 4.82
C ILE A 269 -23.72 6.01 5.66
N TYR A 270 -23.03 7.04 5.20
CA TYR A 270 -22.96 8.34 5.89
C TYR A 270 -24.34 8.98 6.08
N GLN A 271 -25.22 8.88 5.07
CA GLN A 271 -26.59 9.39 5.17
C GLN A 271 -27.45 8.62 6.18
N LEU A 272 -27.20 7.32 6.37
CA LEU A 272 -27.95 6.50 7.34
C LEU A 272 -27.60 6.84 8.80
N GLN A 273 -26.56 7.63 9.03
CA GLN A 273 -26.18 8.14 10.36
C GLN A 273 -26.96 9.41 10.76
N LYS A 274 -27.55 10.14 9.80
CA LYS A 274 -28.30 11.38 10.04
C LYS A 274 -29.76 11.11 10.39
#